data_AF-A0AAV6C381-F1
#
_entry.id   AF-A0AAV6C381-F1
#
_cell.length_a   1.000
_cell.length_b   1.000
_cell.length_c   1.000
_cell.angle_alpha   90.00
_cell.angle_beta   90.00
_cell.angle_gamma   90.00
#
_symmetry.space_group_name_H-M   'P 1'
#
loop_
_entity.id
_entity.type
_entity.pdbx_description
1 polymer ?
#
loop_
_entity_poly.entity_id
_entity_poly.type
_entity_poly.pdbx_seq_one_letter_code
_entity_poly.pdbx_strand_id
1 'polypeptide(L)'
;MDERQFYNERQETKPIKLMCPSCHREDNYPIRWIVRTKKNELPRGAGAEDRKKFEQARSYMVRVDELVACRKCRKRFELTGQSVVLISANTPAPGSPDFDPENFGNR
;
A
#
# COMPACT_ATOMS: atom_id res chain seq x y z
N MET A 1 -19.21 -7.23 -11.41
CA MET A 1 -19.00 -7.50 -9.98
C MET A 1 -17.99 -6.50 -9.48
N ASP A 2 -18.40 -5.62 -8.57
CA ASP A 2 -17.59 -4.49 -8.14
C ASP A 2 -16.35 -4.94 -7.35
N GLU A 3 -15.19 -4.84 -7.99
CA GLU A 3 -13.85 -5.03 -7.38
C GLU A 3 -13.61 -4.13 -6.16
N ARG A 4 -14.42 -3.08 -6.02
CA ARG A 4 -14.45 -2.19 -4.85
C ARG A 4 -14.91 -2.85 -3.55
N GLN A 5 -15.58 -4.00 -3.62
CA GLN A 5 -16.13 -4.69 -2.44
C GLN A 5 -15.09 -5.55 -1.69
N PHE A 6 -13.92 -5.78 -2.32
CA PHE A 6 -12.88 -6.67 -1.81
C PHE A 6 -11.85 -5.98 -0.90
N TYR A 7 -11.86 -4.64 -0.86
CA TYR A 7 -10.92 -3.85 -0.08
C TYR A 7 -11.65 -3.02 0.97
N ASN A 8 -11.21 -3.12 2.22
CA ASN A 8 -11.57 -2.16 3.24
C ASN A 8 -10.70 -0.92 3.04
N GLU A 9 -11.31 0.15 2.52
CA GLU A 9 -10.69 1.46 2.46
C GLU A 9 -10.89 2.15 3.81
N ARG A 10 -9.79 2.46 4.50
CA ARG A 10 -9.82 3.28 5.72
C ARG A 10 -8.96 4.50 5.51
N GLN A 11 -9.52 5.66 5.83
CA GLN A 11 -8.75 6.89 5.87
C GLN A 11 -8.11 7.05 7.24
N GLU A 12 -6.80 7.24 7.29
CA GLU A 12 -6.05 7.46 8.52
C GLU A 12 -5.18 8.71 8.37
N THR A 13 -5.01 9.47 9.44
CA THR A 13 -4.12 10.64 9.44
C THR A 13 -2.85 10.27 10.19
N LYS A 14 -1.71 10.19 9.50
CA LYS A 14 -0.40 9.93 10.12
C LYS A 14 0.50 11.15 10.03
N PRO A 15 1.12 11.59 11.14
CA PRO A 15 2.12 12.63 11.10
C PRO A 15 3.38 12.14 10.40
N ILE A 16 3.90 12.91 9.45
CA ILE A 16 5.18 12.67 8.79
C ILE A 16 6.12 13.84 9.10
N LYS A 17 7.37 13.53 9.46
CA LYS A 17 8.44 14.52 9.56
C LYS A 17 8.86 14.95 8.16
N LEU A 18 8.67 16.22 7.85
CA LEU A 18 9.03 16.78 6.56
C LEU A 18 9.81 18.07 6.76
N MET A 19 10.79 18.30 5.88
CA MET A 19 11.55 19.54 5.82
C MET A 19 10.87 20.50 4.84
N CYS A 20 10.55 21.71 5.28
CA CYS A 20 9.96 22.71 4.39
C CYS A 20 11.03 23.27 3.42
N PRO A 21 10.83 23.25 2.09
CA PRO A 21 11.80 23.77 1.12
C PRO A 21 11.97 25.30 1.17
N SER A 22 11.04 26.03 1.79
CA SER A 22 11.14 27.50 1.90
C SER A 22 11.84 27.98 3.17
N CYS A 23 11.79 27.23 4.26
CA CYS A 23 12.38 27.66 5.55
C CYS A 23 13.31 26.62 6.19
N HIS A 24 13.46 25.46 5.56
CA HIS A 24 14.34 24.34 5.92
C HIS A 24 14.13 23.81 7.35
N ARG A 25 12.92 24.00 7.90
CA ARG A 25 12.55 23.47 9.22
C ARG A 25 11.94 22.10 9.08
N GLU A 26 12.38 21.18 9.93
CA GLU A 26 11.75 19.90 10.15
C GLU A 26 10.56 20.08 11.09
N ASP A 27 9.37 19.70 10.63
CA ASP A 27 8.15 19.72 11.40
C ASP A 27 7.34 18.45 11.10
N ASN A 28 6.44 18.10 12.03
CA ASN A 28 5.51 16.99 11.84
C ASN A 28 4.21 17.51 11.21
N TYR A 29 3.91 17.06 10.01
CA TYR A 29 2.69 17.45 9.29
C TYR A 29 1.68 16.30 9.32
N PRO A 30 0.42 16.55 9.71
CA PRO A 30 -0.63 15.54 9.67
C PRO A 30 -1.01 15.29 8.21
N ILE A 31 -0.66 14.12 7.69
CA ILE A 31 -0.93 13.73 6.31
C ILE A 31 -2.06 12.72 6.28
N ARG A 32 -2.98 12.87 5.32
CA ARG A 32 -4.04 11.90 5.08
C ARG A 32 -3.53 10.72 4.25
N TRP A 33 -3.76 9.53 4.76
CA TRP A 33 -3.43 8.25 4.15
C TRP A 33 -4.71 7.47 3.89
N ILE A 34 -4.76 6.79 2.76
CA ILE A 34 -5.77 5.77 2.47
C ILE A 34 -5.10 4.42 2.66
N VAL A 35 -5.54 3.69 3.66
CA VAL A 35 -5.12 2.32 3.96
C VAL A 35 -6.09 1.38 3.25
N ARG A 36 -5.60 0.68 2.22
CA ARG A 36 -6.37 -0.36 1.54
C ARG A 36 -5.98 -1.71 2.12
N THR A 37 -6.88 -2.23 2.95
CA THR A 37 -6.70 -3.55 3.58
C THR A 37 -7.50 -4.58 2.81
N LYS A 38 -6.82 -5.65 2.38
CA LYS A 38 -7.44 -6.82 1.79
C LYS A 38 -8.43 -7.44 2.78
N LYS A 39 -9.70 -7.63 2.37
CA LYS A 39 -10.71 -8.29 3.21
C LYS A 39 -10.39 -9.78 3.32
N ASN A 40 -10.65 -10.44 4.45
CA ASN A 40 -10.24 -11.84 4.67
C ASN A 40 -11.13 -12.85 3.91
N GLU A 41 -12.34 -12.44 3.54
CA GLU A 41 -13.37 -13.33 2.97
C GLU A 41 -13.60 -13.01 1.50
N LEU A 42 -13.36 -14.00 0.63
CA LEU A 42 -13.87 -13.95 -0.73
C LEU A 42 -15.40 -14.12 -0.68
N PRO A 43 -16.18 -13.29 -1.40
CA PRO A 43 -17.62 -13.47 -1.49
C PRO A 43 -17.92 -14.89 -2.02
N ARG A 44 -18.89 -15.56 -1.39
CA ARG A 44 -19.33 -16.92 -1.74
C ARG A 44 -19.71 -16.98 -3.24
N GLY A 45 -18.79 -17.45 -4.07
CA GLY A 45 -18.91 -17.43 -5.54
C GLY A 45 -17.62 -17.11 -6.30
N ALA A 46 -16.54 -16.74 -5.62
CA ALA A 46 -15.26 -16.42 -6.25
C ALA A 46 -14.57 -17.68 -6.83
N GLY A 47 -14.13 -17.60 -8.08
CA GLY A 47 -13.49 -18.69 -8.80
C GLY A 47 -12.04 -18.94 -8.38
N ALA A 48 -11.39 -19.92 -9.00
CA ALA A 48 -9.97 -20.23 -8.73
C ALA A 48 -9.03 -19.05 -9.05
N GLU A 49 -9.41 -18.19 -9.99
CA GLU A 49 -8.63 -17.00 -10.41
C GLU A 49 -8.64 -15.88 -9.36
N ASP A 50 -9.77 -15.66 -8.70
CA ASP A 50 -9.89 -14.68 -7.62
C ASP A 50 -9.05 -15.07 -6.42
N ARG A 51 -8.93 -16.38 -6.12
CA ARG A 51 -8.05 -16.89 -5.05
C ARG A 51 -6.58 -16.60 -5.33
N LYS A 52 -6.13 -16.73 -6.58
CA LYS A 52 -4.74 -16.41 -6.97
C LYS A 52 -4.45 -14.91 -6.88
N LYS A 53 -5.35 -14.08 -7.41
CA LYS A 53 -5.23 -12.61 -7.31
C LYS A 53 -5.29 -12.14 -5.86
N PHE A 54 -6.12 -12.78 -5.05
CA PHE A 54 -6.21 -12.56 -3.62
C PHE A 54 -4.88 -12.87 -2.94
N GLU A 55 -4.32 -14.07 -3.14
CA GLU A 55 -3.04 -14.48 -2.55
C GLU A 55 -1.91 -13.49 -2.87
N GLN A 56 -1.88 -12.96 -4.09
CA GLN A 56 -0.89 -11.97 -4.52
C GLN A 56 -1.19 -10.53 -4.04
N ALA A 57 -2.44 -10.20 -3.69
CA ALA A 57 -2.82 -8.86 -3.27
C ALA A 57 -2.21 -8.51 -1.91
N ARG A 58 -1.44 -7.41 -1.86
CA ARG A 58 -0.81 -6.87 -0.66
C ARG A 58 -1.63 -5.70 -0.13
N SER A 59 -1.74 -5.58 1.18
CA SER A 59 -2.24 -4.35 1.82
C SER A 59 -1.23 -3.22 1.63
N TYR A 60 -1.69 -2.06 1.20
CA TYR A 60 -0.86 -0.88 1.00
C TYR A 60 -1.55 0.37 1.52
N MET A 61 -0.75 1.35 1.93
CA MET A 61 -1.23 2.68 2.29
C MET A 61 -0.72 3.69 1.26
N VAL A 62 -1.62 4.54 0.78
CA VAL A 62 -1.34 5.58 -0.21
C VAL A 62 -1.51 6.93 0.45
N ARG A 63 -0.51 7.80 0.29
CA ARG A 63 -0.62 9.20 0.68
C ARG A 63 -1.59 9.91 -0.26
N VAL A 64 -2.63 10.53 0.29
CA VAL A 64 -3.63 11.30 -0.47
C VAL A 64 -3.25 12.77 -0.58
N ASP A 65 -2.59 13.28 0.45
CA ASP A 65 -2.22 14.68 0.49
C ASP A 65 -1.01 14.96 -0.40
N GLU A 66 -1.22 15.82 -1.39
CA GLU A 66 -0.19 16.28 -2.33
C GLU A 66 0.41 17.63 -1.91
N LEU A 67 -0.33 18.43 -1.14
CA LEU A 67 0.02 19.80 -0.76
C LEU A 67 -0.06 19.99 0.75
N VAL A 68 1.04 20.41 1.37
CA VAL A 68 1.06 20.72 2.80
C VAL A 68 1.44 22.17 3.05
N ALA A 69 0.80 22.79 4.04
CA ALA A 69 1.12 24.14 4.47
C ALA A 69 2.12 24.10 5.63
N CYS A 70 3.28 24.76 5.45
CA CYS A 70 4.25 24.89 6.53
C CYS A 70 3.65 25.60 7.75
N ARG A 71 3.86 25.07 8.96
CA ARG A 71 3.34 25.68 10.19
C ARG A 71 4.00 27.03 10.50
N LYS A 72 5.24 27.25 10.05
CA LYS A 72 6.02 28.46 10.33
C LYS A 72 5.88 29.53 9.25
N CYS A 73 6.18 29.22 7.99
CA CYS A 73 6.15 30.21 6.91
C CYS A 73 4.80 30.28 6.17
N ARG A 74 3.84 29.40 6.52
CA ARG A 74 2.48 29.31 5.91
C ARG A 74 2.48 29.07 4.39
N LYS A 75 3.66 28.86 3.80
CA LYS A 75 3.82 28.53 2.39
C LYS A 75 3.39 27.09 2.15
N ARG A 76 2.61 26.89 1.09
CA ARG A 76 2.19 25.57 0.63
C ARG A 76 3.29 25.03 -0.25
N PHE A 77 3.66 23.78 -0.06
CA PHE A 77 4.60 23.09 -0.91
C PHE A 77 4.04 21.72 -1.28
N GLU A 78 4.37 21.30 -2.49
CA GLU A 78 4.04 19.98 -2.99
C GLU A 78 4.99 18.97 -2.38
N LEU A 79 4.42 17.87 -1.89
CA LEU A 79 5.21 16.72 -1.48
C LEU A 79 5.62 15.97 -2.74
N THR A 80 6.86 16.17 -3.18
CA THR A 80 7.39 15.50 -4.37
C THR A 80 7.40 13.98 -4.17
N GLY A 81 6.74 13.27 -5.10
CA GLY A 81 6.69 11.80 -5.15
C GLY A 81 5.45 11.20 -4.48
N GLN A 82 4.86 10.19 -5.13
CA GLN A 82 3.80 9.36 -4.56
C GLN A 82 4.40 8.42 -3.52
N SER A 83 3.99 8.55 -2.25
CA SER A 83 4.40 7.62 -1.19
C SER A 83 3.39 6.49 -1.07
N VAL A 84 3.71 5.34 -1.64
CA VAL A 84 3.01 4.08 -1.38
C VAL A 84 3.84 3.27 -0.40
N VAL A 85 3.28 2.95 0.75
CA VAL A 85 3.94 2.08 1.74
C VAL A 85 3.21 0.74 1.75
N LEU A 86 3.95 -0.33 1.46
CA LEU A 86 3.43 -1.68 1.53
C LEU A 86 3.33 -2.10 3.00
N ILE A 87 2.12 -2.41 3.45
CA ILE A 87 1.83 -2.84 4.81
C ILE A 87 1.93 -4.36 4.79
N SER A 88 3.14 -4.89 4.96
CA SER A 88 3.34 -6.34 5.07
C SER A 88 2.86 -6.80 6.45
N ALA A 89 1.56 -7.04 6.60
CA ALA A 89 1.05 -7.87 7.68
C ALA A 89 1.07 -9.32 7.19
N ASN A 90 2.04 -10.07 7.71
CA ASN A 90 2.08 -11.54 7.72
C ASN A 90 2.57 -12.24 6.43
N THR A 91 3.89 -12.41 6.34
CA THR A 91 4.48 -13.59 5.69
C THR A 91 4.38 -14.73 6.71
N PRO A 92 3.67 -15.81 6.38
CA PRO A 92 4.43 -17.00 6.09
C PRO A 92 4.37 -17.27 4.60
N ALA A 93 5.53 -17.49 4.00
CA ALA A 93 5.63 -18.27 2.79
C ALA A 93 5.31 -19.72 3.18
N PRO A 94 4.43 -20.41 2.45
CA PRO A 94 4.58 -21.85 2.34
C PRO A 94 4.50 -22.28 0.89
N GLY A 95 5.62 -22.79 0.38
CA GLY A 95 5.68 -23.75 -0.72
C GLY A 95 4.93 -23.38 -2.00
N SER A 96 5.65 -22.76 -2.93
CA SER A 96 5.43 -23.06 -4.35
C SER A 96 6.38 -24.21 -4.76
N PRO A 97 5.97 -25.48 -4.68
CA PRO A 97 6.66 -26.56 -5.37
C PRO A 97 6.09 -26.67 -6.77
N ASP A 98 6.59 -25.86 -7.72
CA ASP A 98 6.57 -26.28 -9.14
C ASP A 98 7.52 -25.39 -9.97
N PHE A 99 8.81 -25.49 -9.68
CA PHE A 99 9.83 -25.35 -10.72
C PHE A 99 11.04 -26.13 -10.27
N ASP A 100 11.03 -27.43 -10.57
CA ASP A 100 12.17 -28.32 -10.41
C ASP A 100 12.93 -28.33 -11.76
N PRO A 101 14.05 -27.60 -11.89
CA PRO A 101 14.78 -27.52 -13.15
C PRO A 101 15.57 -28.79 -13.50
N GLU A 102 15.52 -29.86 -12.70
CA GLU A 102 16.37 -31.05 -12.89
C GLU A 102 15.77 -32.14 -13.80
N ASN A 103 14.64 -31.90 -14.48
CA ASN A 103 14.11 -32.82 -15.50
C ASN A 103 14.40 -32.35 -16.95
N PHE A 104 15.59 -31.79 -17.19
CA PHE A 104 16.10 -31.56 -18.54
C PHE A 104 17.38 -32.35 -18.75
N GLY A 105 17.26 -33.64 -19.05
CA GLY A 105 18.37 -34.35 -19.69
C GLY A 105 18.63 -35.77 -19.24
N ASN A 106 17.68 -36.67 -19.47
CA ASN A 106 18.03 -38.06 -19.74
C ASN A 106 17.11 -38.61 -20.84
N ARG A 107 17.43 -38.27 -22.08
CA ARG A 107 17.00 -39.01 -23.26
C ARG A 107 18.06 -38.93 -24.35
#